data_AF-A0A2A5VLX2-F1
#
_entry.id   AF-A0A2A5VLX2-F1
#
_cell.length_a   1.000
_cell.length_b   1.000
_cell.length_c   1.000
_cell.angle_alpha   90.00
_cell.angle_beta   90.00
_cell.angle_gamma   90.00
#
_symmetry.space_group_name_H-M   'P 1'
#
loop_
_entity.id
_entity.type
_entity.pdbx_description
1 polymer ?
#
loop_
_entity_poly.entity_id
_entity_poly.type
_entity_poly.pdbx_seq_one_letter_code
_entity_poly.pdbx_strand_id
1 'polypeptide(L)' 'MPKISLDMPNELLEDLRKHVGDDKKFVSLADSIRTACRKLLDQLDEIDSRHGRIGED' A
#
# COMPACT_ATOMS: atom_id res chain seq x y z
N MET A 1 16.43 1.62 2.60
CA MET A 1 15.19 1.33 1.84
C MET A 1 15.52 1.35 0.35
N PRO A 2 15.19 0.29 -0.41
CA PRO A 2 15.33 0.32 -1.86
C PRO A 2 14.44 1.44 -2.43
N LYS A 3 14.92 2.13 -3.46
CA LYS A 3 14.15 3.16 -4.18
C LYS A 3 13.53 2.51 -5.40
N ILE A 4 12.25 2.76 -5.59
CA ILE A 4 11.51 2.38 -6.80
C ILE A 4 11.05 3.65 -7.50
N SER A 5 11.02 3.63 -8.83
CA SER A 5 10.47 4.70 -9.66
C SER A 5 9.37 4.09 -10.52
N LEU A 6 8.25 4.79 -10.65
CA LEU A 6 7.08 4.36 -11.40
C LEU A 6 6.32 5.59 -11.91
N ASP A 7 5.64 5.42 -13.03
CA ASP A 7 4.73 6.43 -13.58
C ASP A 7 3.30 6.18 -13.07
N MET A 8 2.61 7.26 -12.69
CA MET A 8 1.26 7.18 -12.13
C MET A 8 0.38 8.29 -12.72
N PRO A 9 -0.90 8.00 -13.05
CA PRO A 9 -1.87 9.02 -13.39
C PRO A 9 -1.96 10.10 -12.31
N ASN A 10 -1.98 11.37 -12.74
CA ASN A 10 -2.02 12.50 -11.82
C ASN A 10 -3.26 12.50 -10.92
N GLU A 11 -4.39 12.01 -11.42
CA GLU A 11 -5.64 11.88 -10.64
C GLU A 11 -5.46 11.01 -9.39
N LEU A 12 -4.74 9.87 -9.50
CA LEU A 12 -4.49 9.00 -8.36
C LEU A 12 -3.57 9.66 -7.33
N LEU A 13 -2.58 10.41 -7.81
CA LEU A 13 -1.68 11.16 -6.96
C LEU A 13 -2.44 12.22 -6.14
N GLU A 14 -3.33 12.96 -6.81
CA GLU A 14 -4.16 13.98 -6.17
C GLU A 14 -5.15 13.36 -5.16
N ASP A 15 -5.73 12.21 -5.49
CA ASP A 15 -6.62 11.49 -4.57
C ASP A 15 -5.88 10.99 -3.32
N LEU A 16 -4.67 10.46 -3.47
CA LEU A 16 -3.83 10.09 -2.34
C LEU A 16 -3.45 11.30 -1.48
N ARG A 17 -3.15 12.44 -2.11
CA ARG A 17 -2.79 13.69 -1.41
C ARG A 17 -3.93 14.22 -0.53
N LYS A 18 -5.20 14.04 -0.91
CA LYS A 18 -6.36 14.40 -0.06
C LYS A 18 -6.36 13.71 1.31
N HIS A 19 -5.64 12.58 1.42
CA HIS A 19 -5.51 11.79 2.64
C HIS A 19 -4.18 11.96 3.37
N VAL A 20 -3.32 12.88 2.93
CA VAL A 20 -1.99 13.13 3.50
C VAL A 20 -1.95 14.49 4.22
N GLY A 21 -1.33 14.53 5.39
CA GLY A 21 -1.16 15.74 6.22
C GLY A 21 -1.22 15.43 7.70
N ASP A 22 -0.84 16.40 8.54
CA ASP A 22 -0.69 16.21 9.99
C ASP A 22 -1.99 15.74 10.68
N ASP A 23 -3.15 16.22 10.21
CA ASP A 23 -4.49 15.84 10.71
C ASP A 23 -5.21 14.82 9.80
N LYS A 24 -4.47 14.07 8.97
CA LYS A 24 -5.03 13.11 8.00
C LYS A 24 -4.61 11.68 8.31
N LYS A 25 -5.04 10.74 7.45
CA LYS A 25 -4.79 9.30 7.61
C LYS A 25 -3.31 8.94 7.45
N PHE A 26 -2.54 9.72 6.72
CA PHE A 26 -1.15 9.43 6.39
C PHE A 26 -0.28 10.67 6.59
N VAL A 27 0.94 10.45 7.09
CA VAL A 27 1.89 11.55 7.34
C VAL A 27 2.49 12.07 6.04
N SER A 28 2.70 11.19 5.06
CA SER A 28 3.25 11.56 3.74
C SER A 28 2.68 10.68 2.64
N LEU A 29 2.91 11.06 1.38
CA LEU A 29 2.56 10.23 0.24
C LEU A 29 3.33 8.88 0.26
N ALA A 30 4.61 8.90 0.65
CA ALA A 30 5.38 7.66 0.79
C ALA A 30 4.79 6.76 1.88
N ASP A 31 4.20 7.36 2.92
CA ASP A 31 3.53 6.62 4.00
C ASP A 31 2.21 5.98 3.54
N SER A 32 1.41 6.71 2.77
CA SER A 32 0.17 6.17 2.19
C SER A 32 0.44 5.00 1.25
N ILE A 33 1.45 5.12 0.37
CA ILE A 33 1.84 4.05 -0.56
C ILE A 33 2.32 2.81 0.20
N ARG A 34 3.21 2.97 1.19
CA ARG A 34 3.70 1.83 2.00
C ARG A 34 2.56 1.12 2.74
N THR A 35 1.64 1.89 3.30
CA THR A 35 0.49 1.34 4.02
C THR A 35 -0.45 0.61 3.08
N ALA A 36 -0.69 1.14 1.88
CA ALA A 36 -1.50 0.49 0.85
C ALA A 36 -0.89 -0.84 0.39
N CYS A 37 0.43 -0.86 0.11
CA CYS A 37 1.13 -2.08 -0.25
C CYS A 37 1.06 -3.13 0.86
N ARG A 38 1.22 -2.73 2.14
CA ARG A 38 1.10 -3.66 3.27
C ARG A 38 -0.29 -4.29 3.33
N LYS A 39 -1.34 -3.47 3.29
CA LYS A 39 -2.74 -3.93 3.30
C LYS A 39 -3.05 -4.87 2.14
N LEU A 40 -2.52 -4.60 0.95
CA LEU A 40 -2.69 -5.47 -0.21
C LEU A 40 -2.03 -6.84 0.04
N LEU A 41 -0.79 -6.86 0.53
CA LEU A 41 -0.08 -8.11 0.81
C LEU A 41 -0.78 -8.91 1.92
N ASP A 42 -1.20 -8.25 3.01
CA ASP A 42 -1.94 -8.90 4.10
C ASP A 42 -3.24 -9.56 3.56
N GLN A 43 -3.95 -8.91 2.63
CA GLN A 43 -5.13 -9.49 1.99
C GLN A 43 -4.79 -10.70 1.12
N LEU A 44 -3.68 -10.68 0.39
CA LEU A 44 -3.24 -11.82 -0.41
C LEU A 44 -2.85 -13.00 0.49
N ASP A 45 -2.15 -12.74 1.59
CA ASP A 45 -1.77 -13.75 2.58
C ASP A 45 -3.01 -14.39 3.23
N GLU A 46 -4.04 -13.60 3.55
CA GLU A 46 -5.32 -14.12 4.05
C GLU A 46 -6.02 -15.02 3.03
N ILE A 47 -5.97 -14.66 1.74
CA ILE A 47 -6.55 -15.44 0.65
C ILE A 47 -5.79 -16.76 0.49
N ASP A 48 -4.45 -16.69 0.45
CA ASP A 48 -3.61 -17.87 0.28
C ASP A 48 -3.72 -18.82 1.47
N SER A 49 -3.90 -18.30 2.69
CA SER A 49 -4.22 -19.10 3.90
C SER A 49 -5.48 -19.93 3.69
N ARG A 50 -6.55 -19.30 3.19
CA ARG A 50 -7.86 -19.97 2.98
C ARG A 50 -7.80 -21.02 1.87
N HIS A 51 -6.97 -20.81 0.87
CA HIS A 51 -6.78 -21.75 -0.23
C HIS A 51 -5.74 -22.84 0.07
N GLY A 52 -5.14 -22.86 1.27
CA GLY A 52 -4.12 -23.84 1.66
C GLY A 52 -2.82 -23.71 0.86
N ARG A 53 -2.52 -22.52 0.32
CA ARG A 53 -1.31 -22.25 -0.48
C ARG A 53 -0.10 -21.87 0.35
N ILE A 54 -0.31 -21.58 1.63
CA ILE A 54 0.79 -21.34 2.57
C ILE A 54 1.30 -22.70 3.04
N GLY A 55 2.20 -23.27 2.26
CA GLY A 55 3.07 -24.36 2.69
C GLY A 55 4.28 -23.78 3.42
N GLU A 56 4.71 -24.48 4.47
CA GLU A 56 5.76 -24.11 5.43
C GLU A 56 7.01 -23.50 4.77
N ASP A 57 7.37 -22.27 5.19
CA ASP A 57 8.75 -21.75 5.13
C ASP A 57 9.52 -22.22 6.39
#